data_AF-A0A0C9TSV7-F1
#
_entry.id   AF-A0A0C9TSV7-F1
#
_cell.length_a   1.000
_cell.length_b   1.000
_cell.length_c   1.000
_cell.angle_alpha   90.00
_cell.angle_beta   90.00
_cell.angle_gamma   90.00
#
_symmetry.space_group_name_H-M   'P 1'
#
loop_
_entity.id
_entity.type
_entity.pdbx_description
1 polymer ?
#
loop_
_entity_poly.entity_id
_entity_poly.type
_entity_poly.pdbx_seq_one_letter_code
_entity_poly.pdbx_strand_id
1 'polypeptide(L)'
;MKEHAADTRFHKFQRQLFHSSVAKILESLKPAMINPEVIHFGDGYYRRVMYGLGPYIANYEEQVLLACIVRGWCPKCLSHKDNLDQHALHRCRDYTEALIEEGFLGELWDNFGIVGDLVPFTNDFPRADIHQLIALDILHQIIKGTFKDHLIDWVEKYIRKQHEKCQAD
;
A
#
# COMPACT_ATOMS: atom_id res chain seq x y z
N MET A 1 19.93 16.03 -1.93
CA MET A 1 19.00 14.96 -2.39
C MET A 1 19.30 14.43 -3.79
N LYS A 2 19.69 15.24 -4.79
CA LYS A 2 20.00 14.73 -6.15
C LYS A 2 21.30 13.89 -6.26
N GLU A 3 22.27 14.07 -5.37
CA GLU A 3 23.56 13.35 -5.40
C GLU A 3 23.47 11.84 -5.09
N HIS A 4 22.38 11.37 -4.49
CA HIS A 4 22.23 9.94 -4.11
C HIS A 4 21.06 9.26 -4.82
N ALA A 5 20.55 9.82 -5.93
CA ALA A 5 19.37 9.31 -6.62
C ALA A 5 19.52 7.89 -7.21
N ALA A 6 20.75 7.39 -7.34
CA ALA A 6 21.03 6.02 -7.80
C ALA A 6 21.46 5.08 -6.66
N ASP A 7 21.60 5.56 -5.42
CA ASP A 7 22.07 4.74 -4.32
C ASP A 7 20.91 3.94 -3.71
N THR A 8 20.95 2.62 -3.94
CA THR A 8 19.97 1.68 -3.41
C THR A 8 19.93 1.68 -1.88
N ARG A 9 21.08 1.90 -1.21
CA ARG A 9 21.13 1.99 0.26
C ARG A 9 20.40 3.23 0.74
N PHE A 10 20.58 4.36 0.06
CA PHE A 10 19.89 5.60 0.38
C PHE A 10 18.37 5.46 0.20
N HIS A 11 17.91 4.83 -0.89
CA HIS A 11 16.47 4.56 -1.07
C HIS A 11 15.90 3.68 0.04
N LYS A 12 16.61 2.61 0.43
CA LYS A 12 16.20 1.75 1.54
C LYS A 12 16.15 2.52 2.86
N PHE A 13 17.17 3.34 3.14
CA PHE A 13 17.20 4.22 4.31
C PHE A 13 15.99 5.16 4.34
N GLN A 14 15.64 5.82 3.23
CA GLN A 14 14.48 6.70 3.16
C GLN A 14 13.16 5.96 3.44
N ARG A 15 13.01 4.75 2.88
CA ARG A 15 11.83 3.91 3.14
C ARG A 15 11.73 3.51 4.61
N GLN A 16 12.84 3.09 5.21
CA GLN A 16 12.85 2.72 6.63
C GLN A 16 12.62 3.94 7.53
N LEU A 17 13.20 5.11 7.19
CA LEU A 17 13.00 6.36 7.91
C LEU A 17 11.52 6.77 7.91
N PHE A 18 10.83 6.62 6.78
CA PHE A 18 9.39 6.83 6.68
C PHE A 18 8.65 5.93 7.67
N HIS A 19 8.90 4.61 7.63
CA HIS A 19 8.23 3.66 8.52
C HIS A 19 8.51 3.94 10.00
N SER A 20 9.76 4.16 10.37
CA SER A 20 10.14 4.48 11.75
C SER A 20 9.54 5.80 12.24
N SER A 21 9.39 6.78 11.35
CA SER A 21 8.76 8.07 11.68
C SER A 21 7.26 7.93 11.94
N VAL A 22 6.53 7.21 11.07
CA VAL A 22 5.09 6.95 11.27
C VAL A 22 4.86 6.13 12.54
N ALA A 23 5.68 5.10 12.78
CA ALA A 23 5.62 4.31 14.01
C ALA A 23 5.82 5.19 15.25
N LYS A 24 6.78 6.12 15.20
CA LYS A 24 7.04 7.05 16.32
C LYS A 24 5.88 8.02 16.56
N ILE A 25 5.29 8.56 15.50
CA ILE A 25 4.13 9.48 15.59
C ILE A 25 2.94 8.79 16.24
N LEU A 26 2.69 7.53 15.88
CA LEU A 26 1.52 6.78 16.35
C LEU A 26 1.76 6.02 17.67
N GLU A 27 2.99 6.00 18.19
CA GLU A 27 3.41 5.20 19.34
C GLU A 27 2.50 5.36 20.57
N SER A 28 2.04 6.58 20.84
CA SER A 28 1.16 6.89 21.97
C SER A 28 -0.20 6.20 21.92
N LEU A 29 -0.64 5.72 20.74
CA LEU A 29 -1.89 4.98 20.59
C LEU A 29 -1.77 3.51 21.02
N LYS A 30 -0.57 2.92 21.00
CA LYS A 30 -0.36 1.48 21.27
C LYS A 30 -1.04 0.98 22.56
N PRO A 31 -0.95 1.67 23.72
CA PRO A 31 -1.58 1.19 24.95
C PRO A 31 -3.09 1.03 24.82
N ALA A 32 -3.77 2.01 24.22
CA ALA A 32 -5.21 2.01 24.02
C ALA A 32 -5.68 1.06 22.89
N MET A 33 -4.74 0.53 22.10
CA MET A 33 -4.96 -0.56 21.16
C MET A 33 -4.81 -1.95 21.80
N ILE A 34 -4.31 -2.06 23.05
CA ILE A 34 -4.23 -3.34 23.77
C ILE A 34 -5.30 -3.38 24.86
N ASN A 35 -5.40 -2.32 25.64
CA ASN A 35 -6.33 -2.19 26.75
C ASN A 35 -7.37 -1.11 26.43
N PRO A 36 -8.67 -1.41 26.49
CA PRO A 36 -9.71 -0.41 26.26
C PRO A 36 -9.69 0.70 27.31
N GLU A 37 -9.82 1.95 26.88
CA GLU A 37 -9.93 3.14 27.74
C GLU A 37 -11.39 3.54 27.94
N VAL A 38 -11.70 4.15 29.08
CA VAL A 38 -13.05 4.65 29.37
C VAL A 38 -13.15 6.10 28.90
N ILE A 39 -14.00 6.35 27.92
CA ILE A 39 -14.19 7.67 27.31
C ILE A 39 -15.62 8.13 27.53
N HIS A 40 -15.79 9.40 27.87
CA HIS A 40 -17.10 10.06 27.97
C HIS A 40 -17.53 10.54 26.58
N PHE A 41 -18.70 10.11 26.12
CA PHE A 41 -19.24 10.47 24.81
C PHE A 41 -20.19 11.67 24.90
N GLY A 42 -20.49 12.27 23.75
CA GLY A 42 -21.41 13.42 23.66
C GLY A 42 -22.87 13.08 24.04
N ASP A 43 -23.22 11.81 24.16
CA ASP A 43 -24.52 11.31 24.63
C ASP A 43 -24.61 11.24 26.17
N GLY A 44 -23.55 11.60 26.90
CA GLY A 44 -23.49 11.57 28.36
C GLY A 44 -23.11 10.21 28.96
N TYR A 45 -22.82 9.20 28.11
CA TYR A 45 -22.45 7.87 28.57
C TYR A 45 -20.94 7.63 28.48
N TYR A 46 -20.43 6.85 29.43
CA TYR A 46 -19.06 6.35 29.39
C TYR A 46 -19.01 5.01 28.65
N ARG A 47 -18.05 4.85 27.74
CA ARG A 47 -17.87 3.63 26.95
C ARG A 47 -16.42 3.19 27.00
N ARG A 48 -16.20 1.87 26.98
CA ARG A 48 -14.87 1.28 26.79
C ARG A 48 -14.54 1.32 25.30
N VAL A 49 -13.50 2.06 24.94
CA VAL A 49 -13.06 2.27 23.56
C VAL A 49 -11.71 1.61 23.37
N MET A 50 -11.60 0.83 22.30
CA MET A 50 -10.33 0.27 21.86
C MET A 50 -9.93 0.94 20.56
N TYR A 51 -8.70 1.42 20.50
CA TYR A 51 -8.20 2.13 19.33
C TYR A 51 -7.74 1.13 18.28
N GLY A 52 -7.82 1.57 17.02
CA GLY A 52 -7.38 0.81 15.85
C GLY A 52 -6.87 1.76 14.79
N LEU A 53 -5.92 1.30 13.99
CA LEU A 53 -5.51 2.03 12.80
C LEU A 53 -6.53 1.77 11.69
N GLY A 54 -7.04 2.84 11.10
CA GLY A 54 -8.00 2.77 9.99
C GLY A 54 -7.33 2.43 8.66
N PRO A 55 -8.12 2.28 7.58
CA PRO A 55 -7.59 2.01 6.27
C PRO A 55 -6.66 3.14 5.77
N TYR A 56 -5.51 2.77 5.20
CA TYR A 56 -4.59 3.71 4.58
C TYR A 56 -4.92 3.83 3.09
N ILE A 57 -5.57 4.93 2.70
CA ILE A 57 -5.92 5.23 1.31
C ILE A 57 -4.68 5.81 0.63
N ALA A 58 -4.16 5.11 -0.36
CA ALA A 58 -2.92 5.46 -1.04
C ALA A 58 -3.00 5.11 -2.52
N ASN A 59 -2.27 5.85 -3.36
CA ASN A 59 -2.03 5.46 -4.74
C ASN A 59 -1.06 4.25 -4.80
N TYR A 60 -0.88 3.65 -5.99
CA TYR A 60 -0.12 2.39 -6.08
C TYR A 60 1.34 2.51 -5.62
N GLU A 61 2.05 3.58 -5.95
CA GLU A 61 3.46 3.74 -5.53
C GLU A 61 3.59 3.88 -4.01
N GLU A 62 2.65 4.58 -3.37
CA GLU A 62 2.60 4.68 -1.92
C GLU A 62 2.16 3.35 -1.28
N GLN A 63 1.24 2.59 -1.89
CA GLN A 63 0.91 1.23 -1.43
C GLN A 63 2.14 0.30 -1.46
N VAL A 64 2.98 0.41 -2.50
CA VAL A 64 4.24 -0.35 -2.60
C VAL A 64 5.22 0.02 -1.49
N LEU A 65 5.33 1.32 -1.17
CA LEU A 65 6.13 1.80 -0.03
C LEU A 65 5.62 1.23 1.29
N LEU A 66 4.31 1.35 1.53
CA LEU A 66 3.65 0.98 2.78
C LEU A 66 3.73 -0.53 3.06
N ALA A 67 3.40 -1.34 2.06
CA ALA A 67 3.39 -2.80 2.20
C ALA A 67 4.78 -3.44 2.13
N CYS A 68 5.85 -2.64 1.96
CA CYS A 68 7.21 -3.13 1.74
C CYS A 68 7.31 -4.20 0.64
N ILE A 69 6.58 -3.99 -0.47
CA ILE A 69 6.62 -4.89 -1.62
C ILE A 69 7.48 -4.34 -2.76
N VAL A 70 7.76 -5.19 -3.73
CA VAL A 70 8.40 -4.83 -5.00
C VAL A 70 7.32 -4.31 -5.96
N ARG A 71 7.63 -3.23 -6.66
CA ARG A 71 6.74 -2.64 -7.67
C ARG A 71 6.41 -3.67 -8.76
N GLY A 72 5.15 -3.76 -9.15
CA GLY A 72 4.62 -4.79 -10.05
C GLY A 72 3.90 -5.93 -9.33
N TRP A 73 4.05 -6.04 -8.00
CA TRP A 73 3.29 -7.00 -7.19
C TRP A 73 2.05 -6.36 -6.58
N CYS A 74 1.06 -7.21 -6.29
CA CYS A 74 -0.14 -6.78 -5.57
C CYS A 74 0.15 -6.59 -4.07
N PRO A 75 -0.27 -5.48 -3.44
CA PRO A 75 -0.10 -5.27 -2.00
C PRO A 75 -1.06 -6.11 -1.16
N LYS A 76 -2.12 -6.68 -1.76
CA LYS A 76 -3.15 -7.47 -1.10
C LYS A 76 -2.98 -8.99 -1.27
N CYS A 77 -2.34 -9.45 -2.33
CA CYS A 77 -2.20 -10.87 -2.66
C CYS A 77 -0.83 -11.17 -3.30
N LEU A 78 -0.54 -12.45 -3.52
CA LEU A 78 0.71 -12.92 -4.11
C LEU A 78 0.75 -12.83 -5.66
N SER A 79 -0.15 -12.08 -6.29
CA SER A 79 -0.13 -11.92 -7.75
C SER A 79 0.90 -10.88 -8.22
N HIS A 80 1.61 -11.23 -9.29
CA HIS A 80 2.36 -10.30 -10.12
C HIS A 80 1.43 -9.64 -11.14
N LYS A 81 1.74 -8.42 -11.58
CA LYS A 81 0.95 -7.62 -12.55
C LYS A 81 0.67 -8.35 -13.86
N ASP A 82 1.54 -9.29 -14.25
CA ASP A 82 1.40 -10.05 -15.50
C ASP A 82 0.47 -11.26 -15.34
N ASN A 83 0.00 -11.54 -14.11
CA ASN A 83 -0.88 -12.66 -13.81
C ASN A 83 -1.90 -12.29 -12.72
N LEU A 84 -2.64 -11.20 -12.91
CA LEU A 84 -3.62 -10.71 -11.93
C LEU A 84 -4.87 -11.59 -11.83
N ASP A 85 -5.20 -12.35 -12.87
CA ASP A 85 -6.38 -13.22 -12.93
C ASP A 85 -6.21 -14.55 -12.17
N GLN A 86 -5.00 -14.86 -11.72
CA GLN A 86 -4.77 -16.06 -10.94
C GLN A 86 -5.43 -15.95 -9.56
N HIS A 87 -5.92 -17.08 -9.04
CA HIS A 87 -6.39 -17.18 -7.67
C HIS A 87 -5.20 -17.22 -6.70
N ALA A 88 -4.65 -16.05 -6.38
CA ALA A 88 -3.54 -15.93 -5.43
C ALA A 88 -4.04 -15.80 -4.00
N LEU A 89 -3.26 -16.36 -3.07
CA LEU A 89 -3.47 -16.17 -1.64
C LEU A 89 -3.28 -14.70 -1.25
N HIS A 90 -4.04 -14.28 -0.23
CA HIS A 90 -3.87 -12.97 0.36
C HIS A 90 -2.54 -12.89 1.13
N ARG A 91 -1.91 -11.72 1.07
CA ARG A 91 -0.78 -11.42 1.95
C ARG A 91 -1.32 -11.17 3.35
N CYS A 92 -0.59 -11.64 4.35
CA CYS A 92 -0.78 -11.25 5.73
C CYS A 92 0.58 -11.10 6.40
N ARG A 93 0.59 -10.42 7.54
CA ARG A 93 1.81 -10.22 8.34
C ARG A 93 2.50 -11.55 8.65
N ASP A 94 1.76 -12.52 9.18
CA ASP A 94 2.30 -13.81 9.62
C ASP A 94 2.98 -14.57 8.48
N TYR A 95 2.38 -14.55 7.28
CA TYR A 95 2.97 -15.16 6.08
C TYR A 95 4.27 -14.46 5.67
N THR A 96 4.27 -13.13 5.68
CA THR A 96 5.46 -12.34 5.32
C THR A 96 6.60 -12.53 6.33
N GLU A 97 6.29 -12.57 7.64
CA GLU A 97 7.29 -12.79 8.69
C GLU A 97 7.90 -14.20 8.61
N ALA A 98 7.08 -15.24 8.41
CA ALA A 98 7.57 -16.60 8.22
C ALA A 98 8.53 -16.72 7.02
N LEU A 99 8.21 -16.05 5.90
CA LEU A 99 9.10 -16.02 4.74
C LEU A 99 10.41 -15.27 5.03
N ILE A 100 10.37 -14.17 5.80
CA ILE A 100 11.57 -13.40 6.15
C ILE A 100 12.50 -14.21 7.07
N GLU A 101 11.95 -15.04 7.95
CA GLU A 101 12.74 -15.88 8.87
C GLU A 101 13.50 -17.00 8.13
N GLU A 102 12.91 -17.58 7.08
CA GLU A 102 13.48 -18.72 6.34
C GLU A 102 14.21 -18.32 5.06
N GLY A 103 13.83 -17.20 4.44
CA GLY A 103 14.21 -16.84 3.08
C GLY A 103 15.46 -15.98 2.96
N PHE A 104 16.15 -16.12 1.82
CA PHE A 104 17.19 -15.18 1.42
C PHE A 104 16.56 -13.93 0.77
N LEU A 105 17.15 -12.75 0.99
CA LEU A 105 16.61 -11.47 0.47
C LEU A 105 16.35 -11.46 -1.05
N GLY A 106 17.18 -12.15 -1.84
CA GLY A 106 16.97 -12.26 -3.28
C GLY A 106 15.74 -13.09 -3.63
N GLU A 107 15.52 -14.19 -2.93
CA GLU A 107 14.37 -15.07 -3.13
C GLU A 107 13.05 -14.36 -2.75
N LEU A 108 13.06 -13.64 -1.63
CA LEU A 108 11.94 -12.81 -1.20
C LEU A 108 11.56 -11.77 -2.25
N TRP A 109 12.57 -11.14 -2.85
CA TRP A 109 12.38 -10.11 -3.87
C TRP A 109 11.82 -10.70 -5.16
N ASP A 110 12.46 -11.75 -5.70
CA ASP A 110 12.17 -12.27 -7.03
C ASP A 110 10.90 -13.13 -7.07
N ASN A 111 10.70 -13.98 -6.05
CA ASN A 111 9.61 -14.98 -6.06
C ASN A 111 8.36 -14.51 -5.32
N PHE A 112 8.52 -13.63 -4.32
CA PHE A 112 7.41 -13.21 -3.45
C PHE A 112 7.11 -11.72 -3.53
N GLY A 113 7.97 -10.93 -4.19
CA GLY A 113 7.82 -9.48 -4.29
C GLY A 113 7.90 -8.78 -2.93
N ILE A 114 8.67 -9.31 -1.99
CA ILE A 114 8.83 -8.78 -0.63
C ILE A 114 10.20 -8.10 -0.51
N VAL A 115 10.22 -6.91 0.10
CA VAL A 115 11.44 -6.19 0.43
C VAL A 115 11.81 -6.53 1.88
N GLY A 116 12.50 -7.66 2.05
CA GLY A 116 12.74 -8.28 3.36
C GLY A 116 13.68 -7.53 4.30
N ASP A 117 14.31 -6.46 3.86
CA ASP A 117 15.20 -5.62 4.67
C ASP A 117 14.51 -4.35 5.20
N LEU A 118 13.18 -4.25 5.08
CA LEU A 118 12.38 -3.17 5.62
C LEU A 118 11.34 -3.71 6.60
N VAL A 119 11.09 -2.97 7.66
CA VAL A 119 10.04 -3.27 8.64
C VAL A 119 8.90 -2.26 8.47
N PRO A 120 7.71 -2.70 8.04
CA PRO A 120 6.53 -1.82 7.97
C PRO A 120 6.20 -1.24 9.35
N PHE A 121 5.84 0.05 9.39
CA PHE A 121 5.46 0.71 10.65
C PHE A 121 4.31 0.01 11.38
N THR A 122 3.48 -0.74 10.66
CA THR A 122 2.33 -1.41 11.24
C THR A 122 2.69 -2.62 12.09
N ASN A 123 3.87 -3.23 11.91
CA ASN A 123 4.33 -4.38 12.69
C ASN A 123 4.46 -4.05 14.18
N ASP A 124 4.74 -2.78 14.47
CA ASP A 124 4.80 -2.19 15.80
C ASP A 124 3.43 -2.15 16.53
N PHE A 125 2.31 -2.31 15.82
CA PHE A 125 0.96 -2.12 16.34
C PHE A 125 0.12 -3.40 16.30
N PRO A 126 -0.71 -3.65 17.33
CA PRO A 126 -1.59 -4.81 17.37
C PRO A 126 -2.74 -4.66 16.37
N ARG A 127 -3.14 -5.76 15.73
CA ARG A 127 -4.27 -5.81 14.76
C ARG A 127 -4.14 -4.80 13.61
N ALA A 128 -2.91 -4.49 13.21
CA ALA A 128 -2.62 -3.53 12.14
C ALA A 128 -1.88 -4.24 11.00
N ASP A 129 -2.49 -5.19 10.31
CA ASP A 129 -1.84 -5.81 9.15
C ASP A 129 -1.88 -4.85 7.96
N ILE A 130 -0.73 -4.40 7.46
CA ILE A 130 -0.70 -3.43 6.34
C ILE A 130 -1.40 -3.96 5.09
N HIS A 131 -1.30 -5.28 4.83
CA HIS A 131 -1.97 -5.91 3.70
C HIS A 131 -3.49 -5.89 3.87
N GLN A 132 -4.01 -5.76 5.09
CA GLN A 132 -5.45 -5.59 5.34
C GLN A 132 -5.84 -4.11 5.38
N LEU A 133 -4.98 -3.24 5.91
CA LEU A 133 -5.23 -1.81 6.08
C LEU A 133 -5.17 -1.00 4.79
N ILE A 134 -4.39 -1.41 3.78
CA ILE A 134 -4.33 -0.64 2.53
C ILE A 134 -5.71 -0.54 1.87
N ALA A 135 -6.10 0.65 1.45
CA ALA A 135 -7.31 0.90 0.68
C ALA A 135 -6.97 1.54 -0.66
N LEU A 136 -7.78 1.22 -1.68
CA LEU A 136 -7.64 1.78 -3.02
C LEU A 136 -7.95 3.27 -3.00
N ASP A 137 -7.09 4.07 -3.62
CA ASP A 137 -7.37 5.46 -3.93
C ASP A 137 -8.24 5.51 -5.20
N ILE A 138 -9.55 5.58 -5.00
CA ILE A 138 -10.56 5.61 -6.08
C ILE A 138 -10.27 6.75 -7.07
N LEU A 139 -9.84 7.91 -6.58
CA LEU A 139 -9.60 9.07 -7.42
C LEU A 139 -8.44 8.80 -8.37
N HIS A 140 -7.29 8.37 -7.82
CA HIS A 140 -6.10 8.19 -8.64
C HIS A 140 -6.15 6.93 -9.51
N GLN A 141 -6.72 5.84 -9.00
CA GLN A 141 -6.70 4.56 -9.69
C GLN A 141 -7.84 4.43 -10.69
N ILE A 142 -9.09 4.64 -10.26
CA ILE A 142 -10.26 4.40 -11.11
C ILE A 142 -10.58 5.64 -11.96
N ILE A 143 -10.76 6.79 -11.32
CA ILE A 143 -11.27 7.98 -12.03
C ILE A 143 -10.17 8.56 -12.94
N LYS A 144 -8.99 8.82 -12.39
CA LYS A 144 -7.89 9.41 -13.15
C LYS A 144 -7.21 8.36 -14.04
N GLY A 145 -6.74 7.26 -13.46
CA GLY A 145 -6.05 6.21 -14.21
C GLY A 145 -6.95 5.55 -15.25
N THR A 146 -7.94 4.78 -14.81
CA THR A 146 -8.75 3.95 -15.72
C THR A 146 -9.65 4.79 -16.62
N PHE A 147 -10.44 5.72 -16.06
CA PHE A 147 -11.44 6.43 -16.83
C PHE A 147 -10.80 7.55 -17.67
N LYS A 148 -10.12 8.50 -17.03
CA LYS A 148 -9.57 9.67 -17.74
C LYS A 148 -8.38 9.30 -18.64
N ASP A 149 -7.36 8.64 -18.10
CA ASP A 149 -6.08 8.49 -18.81
C ASP A 149 -6.10 7.32 -19.82
N HIS A 150 -6.92 6.29 -19.59
CA HIS A 150 -7.02 5.14 -20.50
C HIS A 150 -8.29 5.13 -21.34
N LEU A 151 -9.48 5.16 -20.72
CA LEU A 151 -10.73 5.00 -21.48
C LEU A 151 -11.00 6.18 -22.40
N ILE A 152 -10.87 7.43 -21.92
CA ILE A 152 -11.09 8.61 -22.77
C ILE A 152 -10.08 8.65 -23.92
N ASP A 153 -8.79 8.42 -23.64
CA ASP A 153 -7.74 8.37 -24.67
C ASP A 153 -8.05 7.29 -25.73
N TRP A 154 -8.46 6.10 -25.30
CA TRP A 154 -8.84 5.02 -26.22
C TRP A 154 -10.06 5.40 -27.07
N VAL A 155 -11.11 5.96 -26.47
CA VAL A 155 -12.32 6.41 -27.18
C VAL A 155 -11.97 7.52 -28.17
N GLU A 156 -11.15 8.50 -27.79
CA GLU A 156 -10.71 9.57 -28.68
C GLU A 156 -9.94 9.01 -29.88
N LYS A 157 -8.99 8.10 -29.64
CA LYS A 157 -8.24 7.41 -30.70
C LYS A 157 -9.16 6.61 -31.62
N TYR A 158 -10.15 5.92 -31.06
CA TYR A 158 -11.13 5.15 -31.83
C TYR A 158 -11.96 6.06 -32.74
N ILE A 159 -12.53 7.15 -32.22
CA ILE A 159 -13.34 8.11 -32.99
C ILE A 159 -12.52 8.72 -34.13
N ARG A 160 -11.28 9.18 -33.84
CA ARG A 160 -10.38 9.75 -34.86
C ARG A 160 -9.98 8.74 -35.94
N LYS A 161 -9.99 7.45 -35.62
CA LYS A 161 -9.70 6.37 -36.58
C LYS A 161 -10.90 6.02 -37.45
N GLN A 162 -12.12 6.04 -36.89
CA GLN A 162 -13.34 5.68 -37.62
C GLN A 162 -13.88 6.83 -38.48
N HIS A 163 -13.63 8.07 -38.07
CA HIS A 163 -14.06 9.24 -38.80
C HIS A 163 -12.82 9.99 -39.29
N GLU A 164 -12.63 10.04 -40.62
CA GLU A 164 -11.74 11.04 -41.21
C GLU A 164 -12.18 12.42 -40.72
N LYS A 165 -11.25 13.37 -40.57
CA LYS A 165 -11.61 14.76 -40.24
C LYS A 165 -12.60 15.24 -41.31
N CYS A 166 -13.89 15.28 -41.00
CA CYS A 166 -14.83 16.09 -41.76
C CYS A 166 -14.20 17.48 -41.81
N GLN A 167 -13.90 17.96 -43.01
CA GLN A 167 -13.38 19.30 -43.24
C GLN A 167 -14.36 20.26 -42.54
N ALA A 168 -13.93 20.79 -41.40
CA ALA A 168 -14.60 21.88 -40.74
C ALA A 168 -14.11 23.14 -41.46
N ASP A 169 -14.84 23.55 -42.49
CA ASP A 169 -14.83 24.91 -43.01
C ASP A 169 -15.57 25.85 -42.04
#